data_AF-A0AAV5DIH8-F1
#
_entry.id   AF-A0AAV5DIH8-F1
#
_cell.length_a   1.000
_cell.length_b   1.000
_cell.length_c   1.000
_cell.angle_alpha   90.00
_cell.angle_beta   90.00
_cell.angle_gamma   90.00
#
_symmetry.space_group_name_H-M   'P 1'
#
loop_
_entity.id
_entity.type
_entity.pdbx_description
1 polymer ?
#
loop_
_entity_poly.entity_id
_entity_poly.type
_entity_poly.pdbx_seq_one_letter_code
_entity_poly.pdbx_strand_id
1 'polypeptide(L)'
;MWRSCVSRGLSGLSKARASASRLLSTASNVAIDLACSWDVSCLQSSYTVVDHTYDAVVVGAGGAGLRAAIGLSEHGFNTACITKLFPTRSHTVAAQGGINAALGNMTEDDWRWHMYDTVKGSDWLGDQDSIQYMCREAPKAVIELENYGLPFSRTEDGKIYQRAFGGQSLDFGKVTCNDIPGNCQGVIALNMEDGTLHRFRANNTILATGGYGRAYFSATSAHTCTGDGNAMVARAGLPLQDLEFVQFHPTGIYGAGCLITEGSRGEGGILRNSEGERFMERYAPTAKDLASRDVVSRSMTMEIREGRGVGPLKDHIYLHLNHLPPEVLKERLPGISETAAIFAGVDVTKEPIPVLPTVHYNMGGCVDIKGDNPDSVVHGLMAAGEAACASVHGANRLGANSLLDIVVFGRACANRVAEISKPGKLLSFTWYWENEKVRLAYRPVHMNTLDDEVESFPPKARVY
;
A
#
# COMPACT_ATOMS: atom_id res chain seq x y z
N MET A 1 16.95 33.23 28.08
CA MET A 1 16.39 32.40 29.18
C MET A 1 16.11 31.00 28.65
N TRP A 2 15.77 30.03 29.52
CA TRP A 2 15.52 28.61 29.18
C TRP A 2 16.72 27.84 28.56
N ARG A 3 17.64 27.35 29.41
CA ARG A 3 18.52 26.19 29.15
C ARG A 3 19.24 25.67 30.41
N SER A 4 18.48 25.27 31.44
CA SER A 4 19.06 24.80 32.72
C SER A 4 18.07 24.01 33.61
N CYS A 5 17.77 22.75 33.29
CA CYS A 5 16.97 21.90 34.20
C CYS A 5 17.10 20.36 34.04
N VAL A 6 18.28 19.83 33.67
CA VAL A 6 18.52 18.36 33.63
C VAL A 6 19.92 18.02 34.17
N SER A 7 20.14 18.16 35.49
CA SER A 7 21.38 17.69 36.16
C SER A 7 21.35 17.77 37.71
N ARG A 8 20.39 17.13 38.38
CA ARG A 8 20.40 16.85 39.83
C ARG A 8 19.49 15.66 40.15
N GLY A 9 20.04 14.58 40.72
CA GLY A 9 19.28 13.35 40.99
C GLY A 9 20.08 12.05 41.18
N LEU A 10 21.42 12.06 41.07
CA LEU A 10 22.27 10.87 41.21
C LEU A 10 23.37 11.04 42.26
N SER A 11 22.98 11.20 43.53
CA SER A 11 23.91 11.20 44.67
C SER A 11 23.17 10.95 45.99
N GLY A 12 22.85 9.68 46.32
CA GLY A 12 22.01 9.43 47.51
C GLY A 12 21.79 7.99 47.97
N LEU A 13 22.57 7.00 47.52
CA LEU A 13 22.48 5.61 48.03
C LEU A 13 23.86 4.94 48.05
N SER A 14 24.51 4.94 49.21
CA SER A 14 25.65 4.05 49.51
C SER A 14 25.63 3.67 50.99
N LYS A 15 26.28 2.55 51.33
CA LYS A 15 26.28 1.87 52.65
C LYS A 15 24.98 1.16 53.06
N ALA A 16 24.75 -0.03 52.51
CA ALA A 16 24.52 -1.25 53.30
C ALA A 16 24.55 -2.52 52.41
N ARG A 17 25.58 -3.36 52.57
CA ARG A 17 25.63 -4.74 52.03
C ARG A 17 25.82 -5.68 53.22
N ALA A 18 24.83 -6.53 53.54
CA ALA A 18 25.03 -7.77 54.30
C ALA A 18 23.78 -8.66 54.27
N SER A 19 23.98 -9.97 54.46
CA SER A 19 22.99 -10.98 54.85
C SER A 19 21.77 -11.20 53.93
N ALA A 20 21.92 -12.13 52.99
CA ALA A 20 20.79 -12.93 52.49
C ALA A 20 20.63 -14.22 53.32
N SER A 21 19.47 -14.88 53.19
CA SER A 21 19.03 -16.15 53.82
C SER A 21 18.29 -16.05 55.16
N ARG A 22 17.36 -17.01 55.35
CA ARG A 22 16.47 -17.24 56.51
C ARG A 22 15.41 -16.17 56.80
N LEU A 23 14.23 -16.33 56.19
CA LEU A 23 12.96 -16.49 56.93
C LEU A 23 11.82 -16.88 55.97
N LEU A 24 11.69 -18.19 55.71
CA LEU A 24 10.47 -18.81 55.18
C LEU A 24 9.66 -19.34 56.37
N SER A 25 8.60 -18.64 56.79
CA SER A 25 7.48 -19.21 57.55
C SER A 25 6.34 -18.18 57.71
N THR A 26 5.11 -18.68 57.91
CA THR A 26 3.92 -17.97 58.41
C THR A 26 3.61 -16.58 57.83
N ALA A 27 2.76 -16.54 56.80
CA ALA A 27 1.84 -15.43 56.55
C ALA A 27 0.42 -16.00 56.48
N SER A 28 -0.36 -15.85 57.56
CA SER A 28 -1.71 -16.40 57.68
C SER A 28 -2.76 -15.49 57.04
N ASN A 29 -3.88 -16.08 56.61
CA ASN A 29 -4.99 -15.36 55.98
C ASN A 29 -5.49 -14.18 56.82
N VAL A 30 -5.48 -12.98 56.22
CA VAL A 30 -6.38 -11.88 56.58
C VAL A 30 -7.04 -11.41 55.29
N ALA A 31 -8.27 -11.85 55.06
CA ALA A 31 -9.09 -11.30 53.97
C ALA A 31 -9.60 -9.92 54.39
N ILE A 32 -9.41 -8.92 53.53
CA ILE A 32 -10.04 -7.61 53.68
C ILE A 32 -11.28 -7.64 52.79
N ASP A 33 -12.46 -7.74 53.40
CA ASP A 33 -13.74 -7.60 52.70
C ASP A 33 -13.94 -6.15 52.24
N LEU A 34 -13.47 -5.86 51.02
CA LEU A 34 -13.90 -4.71 50.24
C LEU A 34 -15.05 -5.14 49.33
N ALA A 35 -16.22 -5.32 49.94
CA ALA A 35 -17.49 -5.56 49.27
C ALA A 35 -17.97 -4.28 48.54
N CYS A 36 -17.21 -3.85 47.53
CA CYS A 36 -17.66 -2.87 46.57
C CYS A 36 -18.71 -3.54 45.68
N SER A 37 -19.99 -3.20 45.90
CA SER A 37 -21.08 -3.60 45.02
C SER A 37 -20.87 -2.98 43.64
N TRP A 38 -20.39 -3.77 42.68
CA TRP A 38 -20.31 -3.38 41.27
C TRP A 38 -21.72 -3.28 40.69
N ASP A 39 -22.37 -2.14 40.93
CA ASP A 39 -23.66 -1.82 40.33
C ASP A 39 -23.45 -1.51 38.84
N VAL A 40 -23.62 -2.55 38.03
CA VAL A 40 -23.42 -2.52 36.58
C VAL A 40 -24.39 -1.54 35.88
N SER A 41 -25.45 -1.07 36.57
CA SER A 41 -26.38 -0.08 36.02
C SER A 41 -25.79 1.32 35.84
N CYS A 42 -24.68 1.64 36.51
CA CYS A 42 -24.13 3.01 36.56
C CYS A 42 -23.16 3.36 35.41
N LEU A 43 -22.77 2.40 34.56
CA LEU A 43 -21.93 2.67 33.38
C LEU A 43 -22.75 3.21 32.20
N GLN A 44 -23.26 4.43 32.33
CA GLN A 44 -23.60 5.23 31.14
C GLN A 44 -22.32 5.44 30.32
N SER A 45 -22.38 5.10 29.03
CA SER A 45 -21.26 5.30 28.11
C SER A 45 -20.87 6.79 28.06
N SER A 46 -19.59 7.09 28.31
CA SER A 46 -19.04 8.46 28.17
C SER A 46 -19.11 9.01 26.75
N TYR A 47 -19.50 8.19 25.78
CA TYR A 47 -19.67 8.54 24.37
C TYR A 47 -21.11 8.22 23.93
N THR A 48 -21.74 9.15 23.22
CA THR A 48 -22.93 8.87 22.41
C THR A 48 -22.54 7.91 21.29
N VAL A 49 -23.30 6.82 21.15
CA VAL A 49 -23.12 5.82 20.09
C VAL A 49 -24.31 5.90 19.13
N VAL A 50 -24.03 6.06 17.84
CA VAL A 50 -25.04 6.11 16.76
C VAL A 50 -24.95 4.83 15.93
N ASP A 51 -26.06 4.11 15.80
CA ASP A 51 -26.13 2.87 15.03
C ASP A 51 -26.64 3.11 13.60
N HIS A 52 -25.90 2.55 12.64
CA HIS A 52 -26.21 2.61 11.21
C HIS A 52 -26.32 1.21 10.63
N THR A 53 -27.08 1.07 9.55
CA THR A 53 -27.29 -0.24 8.89
C THR A 53 -27.25 -0.06 7.37
N TYR A 54 -26.33 -0.77 6.73
CA TYR A 54 -26.08 -0.76 5.29
C TYR A 54 -25.96 -2.20 4.77
N ASP A 55 -26.07 -2.41 3.46
CA ASP A 55 -25.79 -3.74 2.89
C ASP A 55 -24.27 -3.99 2.84
N ALA A 56 -23.51 -2.93 2.55
CA ALA A 56 -22.05 -2.93 2.47
C ALA A 56 -21.43 -1.64 3.06
N VAL A 57 -20.23 -1.76 3.62
CA VAL A 57 -19.42 -0.63 4.10
C VAL A 57 -18.04 -0.68 3.44
N VAL A 58 -17.55 0.47 2.98
CA VAL A 58 -16.19 0.66 2.46
C VAL A 58 -15.44 1.61 3.38
N VAL A 59 -14.24 1.23 3.82
CA VAL A 59 -13.42 2.03 4.74
C VAL A 59 -12.17 2.53 4.02
N GLY A 60 -12.17 3.83 3.73
CA GLY A 60 -11.19 4.53 2.90
C GLY A 60 -11.82 5.07 1.62
N ALA A 61 -11.47 6.30 1.24
CA ALA A 61 -11.95 6.96 0.02
C ALA A 61 -10.78 7.38 -0.90
N GLY A 62 -9.76 6.52 -0.99
CA GLY A 62 -8.80 6.52 -2.11
C GLY A 62 -9.41 5.85 -3.35
N GLY A 63 -8.64 5.72 -4.44
CA GLY A 63 -9.18 5.18 -5.70
C GLY A 63 -9.82 3.80 -5.58
N ALA A 64 -9.27 2.90 -4.75
CA ALA A 64 -9.85 1.58 -4.50
C ALA A 64 -11.21 1.65 -3.80
N GLY A 65 -11.29 2.42 -2.71
CA GLY A 65 -12.52 2.57 -1.94
C GLY A 65 -13.62 3.29 -2.72
N LEU A 66 -13.25 4.28 -3.55
CA LEU A 66 -14.19 4.95 -4.45
C LEU A 66 -14.68 4.01 -5.56
N ARG A 67 -13.80 3.24 -6.24
CA ARG A 67 -14.25 2.29 -7.28
C ARG A 67 -15.11 1.17 -6.71
N ALA A 68 -14.80 0.70 -5.49
CA ALA A 68 -15.62 -0.27 -4.76
C ALA A 68 -16.99 0.30 -4.36
N ALA A 69 -17.04 1.49 -3.76
CA ALA A 69 -18.30 2.13 -3.36
C ALA A 69 -19.20 2.45 -4.56
N ILE A 70 -18.61 2.89 -5.68
CA ILE A 70 -19.31 3.05 -6.96
C ILE A 70 -19.84 1.70 -7.44
N GLY A 71 -19.00 0.67 -7.53
CA GLY A 71 -19.41 -0.66 -8.02
C GLY A 71 -20.52 -1.32 -7.19
N LEU A 72 -20.48 -1.18 -5.87
CA LEU A 72 -21.54 -1.66 -4.99
C LEU A 72 -22.86 -0.92 -5.25
N SER A 73 -22.79 0.39 -5.46
CA SER A 73 -23.95 1.23 -5.78
C SER A 73 -24.49 0.97 -7.20
N GLU A 74 -23.62 0.70 -8.17
CA GLU A 74 -23.96 0.24 -9.53
C GLU A 74 -24.73 -1.09 -9.48
N HIS A 75 -24.35 -2.00 -8.57
CA HIS A 75 -25.06 -3.26 -8.29
C HIS A 75 -26.26 -3.12 -7.33
N GLY A 76 -26.65 -1.89 -6.97
CA GLY A 76 -27.85 -1.59 -6.18
C GLY A 76 -27.75 -1.81 -4.67
N PHE A 77 -26.55 -2.02 -4.11
CA PHE A 77 -26.35 -2.18 -2.66
C PHE A 77 -26.39 -0.83 -1.93
N ASN A 78 -27.17 -0.74 -0.84
CA ASN A 78 -27.13 0.42 0.04
C ASN A 78 -25.76 0.48 0.74
N THR A 79 -24.93 1.43 0.33
CA THR A 79 -23.48 1.41 0.62
C THR A 79 -23.03 2.66 1.37
N ALA A 80 -22.28 2.48 2.46
CA ALA A 80 -21.58 3.56 3.15
C ALA A 80 -20.08 3.60 2.78
N CYS A 81 -19.55 4.78 2.47
CA CYS A 81 -18.11 5.02 2.30
C CYS A 81 -17.59 5.87 3.46
N ILE A 82 -16.81 5.27 4.37
CA ILE A 82 -16.31 5.88 5.60
C ILE A 82 -14.85 6.28 5.39
N THR A 83 -14.50 7.53 5.66
CA THR A 83 -13.14 8.04 5.40
C THR A 83 -12.69 9.07 6.43
N LYS A 84 -11.42 8.99 6.86
CA LYS A 84 -10.78 9.97 7.76
C LYS A 84 -10.30 11.24 7.05
N LEU A 85 -10.54 11.36 5.75
CA LEU A 85 -10.20 12.50 4.90
C LEU A 85 -11.32 12.78 3.91
N PHE A 86 -11.49 14.04 3.52
CA PHE A 86 -12.26 14.36 2.32
C PHE A 86 -11.65 13.62 1.11
N PRO A 87 -12.43 12.92 0.25
CA PRO A 87 -11.89 11.90 -0.67
C PRO A 87 -10.72 12.34 -1.56
N THR A 88 -10.75 13.57 -2.09
CA THR A 88 -9.68 14.10 -2.95
C THR A 88 -8.38 14.45 -2.22
N ARG A 89 -8.31 14.22 -0.90
CA ARG A 89 -7.08 14.34 -0.09
C ARG A 89 -6.42 12.98 0.20
N SER A 90 -7.05 11.88 -0.21
CA SER A 90 -6.46 10.53 -0.15
C SER A 90 -5.18 10.45 -0.99
N HIS A 91 -4.17 9.69 -0.53
CA HIS A 91 -2.82 9.71 -1.11
C HIS A 91 -2.74 9.33 -2.61
N THR A 92 -3.76 8.66 -3.16
CA THR A 92 -3.94 8.46 -4.61
C THR A 92 -3.78 9.77 -5.41
N VAL A 93 -4.15 10.93 -4.85
CA VAL A 93 -3.99 12.25 -5.51
C VAL A 93 -2.52 12.66 -5.76
N ALA A 94 -1.57 12.01 -5.10
CA ALA A 94 -0.13 12.27 -5.25
C ALA A 94 0.57 11.35 -6.27
N ALA A 95 -0.17 10.48 -6.97
CA ALA A 95 0.39 9.61 -7.99
C ALA A 95 0.72 10.38 -9.28
N GLN A 96 1.96 10.26 -9.77
CA GLN A 96 2.48 11.09 -10.86
C GLN A 96 2.77 10.34 -12.18
N GLY A 97 3.08 9.03 -12.13
CA GLY A 97 3.66 8.32 -13.28
C GLY A 97 2.65 7.96 -14.37
N GLY A 98 1.56 7.30 -13.97
CA GLY A 98 0.55 6.75 -14.86
C GLY A 98 -0.10 5.50 -14.28
N ILE A 99 -0.94 4.87 -15.10
CA ILE A 99 -1.61 3.58 -14.87
C ILE A 99 -1.23 2.66 -16.04
N ASN A 100 -0.85 1.42 -15.77
CA ASN A 100 -0.50 0.47 -16.83
C ASN A 100 -1.74 -0.21 -17.39
N ALA A 101 -1.78 -0.37 -18.71
CA ALA A 101 -2.67 -1.27 -19.43
C ALA A 101 -2.11 -1.47 -20.84
N ALA A 102 -2.17 -2.71 -21.34
CA ALA A 102 -1.79 -3.02 -22.70
C ALA A 102 -2.87 -2.57 -23.69
N LEU A 103 -2.83 -1.30 -24.11
CA LEU A 103 -3.80 -0.70 -25.03
C LEU A 103 -3.37 -0.77 -26.50
N GLY A 104 -2.09 -0.97 -26.79
CA GLY A 104 -1.57 -0.98 -28.16
C GLY A 104 -1.64 0.36 -28.90
N ASN A 105 -1.66 1.50 -28.19
CA ASN A 105 -1.82 2.82 -28.82
C ASN A 105 -0.51 3.38 -29.40
N MET A 106 0.65 2.96 -28.88
CA MET A 106 1.98 3.48 -29.27
C MET A 106 2.81 2.47 -30.08
N THR A 107 2.66 1.18 -29.79
CA THR A 107 3.26 0.04 -30.48
C THR A 107 2.25 -1.10 -30.49
N GLU A 108 2.52 -2.19 -31.22
CA GLU A 108 1.90 -3.47 -30.88
C GLU A 108 2.19 -3.79 -29.40
N ASP A 109 1.17 -4.23 -28.69
CA ASP A 109 1.16 -4.48 -27.26
C ASP A 109 0.09 -5.55 -27.03
N ASP A 110 0.38 -6.54 -26.20
CA ASP A 110 -0.58 -7.58 -25.84
C ASP A 110 -0.82 -7.45 -24.33
N TRP A 111 -2.03 -7.69 -23.85
CA TRP A 111 -2.25 -7.93 -22.42
C TRP A 111 -1.49 -9.19 -21.99
N ARG A 112 -1.13 -10.07 -22.93
CA ARG A 112 -0.15 -11.18 -22.82
C ARG A 112 1.29 -10.75 -23.10
N TRP A 113 1.53 -9.45 -23.13
CA TRP A 113 2.60 -8.81 -22.41
C TRP A 113 1.92 -7.84 -21.39
N HIS A 114 1.26 -8.35 -20.32
CA HIS A 114 0.70 -7.80 -19.02
C HIS A 114 1.39 -8.29 -17.71
N MET A 115 1.10 -9.51 -17.23
CA MET A 115 1.54 -10.02 -15.90
C MET A 115 3.04 -10.44 -15.69
N TYR A 116 3.79 -11.01 -16.64
CA TYR A 116 5.09 -11.69 -16.44
C TYR A 116 6.22 -10.84 -15.90
N ASP A 117 6.58 -9.68 -16.44
CA ASP A 117 7.54 -8.86 -15.68
C ASP A 117 6.88 -8.19 -14.47
N THR A 118 5.57 -8.34 -14.24
CA THR A 118 5.00 -8.16 -12.90
C THR A 118 5.29 -9.38 -12.00
N VAL A 119 5.30 -10.63 -12.50
CA VAL A 119 5.76 -11.85 -11.77
C VAL A 119 7.27 -11.82 -11.50
N LYS A 120 8.09 -11.62 -12.53
CA LYS A 120 9.54 -11.43 -12.44
C LYS A 120 9.88 -10.13 -11.69
N GLY A 121 9.04 -9.10 -11.81
CA GLY A 121 9.16 -7.86 -11.06
C GLY A 121 8.89 -8.05 -9.58
N SER A 122 7.89 -8.89 -9.24
CA SER A 122 7.56 -9.35 -7.89
C SER A 122 8.54 -10.39 -7.34
N ASP A 123 9.63 -10.66 -8.04
CA ASP A 123 10.66 -11.66 -7.72
C ASP A 123 10.11 -13.09 -7.56
N TRP A 124 9.06 -13.43 -8.34
CA TRP A 124 8.30 -14.68 -8.28
C TRP A 124 7.63 -14.97 -6.91
N LEU A 125 7.54 -13.97 -6.02
CA LEU A 125 6.78 -14.07 -4.76
C LEU A 125 5.29 -13.75 -4.95
N GLY A 126 4.96 -12.95 -5.97
CA GLY A 126 3.57 -12.57 -6.21
C GLY A 126 2.76 -13.72 -6.80
N ASP A 127 1.60 -14.00 -6.20
CA ASP A 127 0.71 -15.08 -6.64
C ASP A 127 0.29 -14.86 -8.10
N GLN A 128 0.68 -15.80 -8.96
CA GLN A 128 0.59 -15.63 -10.41
C GLN A 128 -0.86 -15.38 -10.83
N ASP A 129 -1.80 -16.06 -10.15
CA ASP A 129 -3.24 -16.01 -10.32
C ASP A 129 -3.86 -14.61 -10.16
N SER A 130 -3.33 -13.81 -9.24
CA SER A 130 -3.85 -12.49 -8.91
C SER A 130 -3.14 -11.42 -9.74
N ILE A 131 -1.85 -11.60 -10.06
CA ILE A 131 -1.15 -10.76 -11.05
C ILE A 131 -1.83 -10.92 -12.40
N GLN A 132 -2.20 -12.15 -12.76
CA GLN A 132 -3.13 -12.49 -13.81
C GLN A 132 -4.36 -11.59 -13.76
N TYR A 133 -5.16 -11.69 -12.68
CA TYR A 133 -6.44 -10.98 -12.56
C TYR A 133 -6.33 -9.46 -12.82
N MET A 134 -5.19 -8.86 -12.46
CA MET A 134 -4.91 -7.45 -12.68
C MET A 134 -4.83 -7.06 -14.18
N CYS A 135 -4.36 -7.94 -15.06
CA CYS A 135 -3.88 -7.57 -16.40
C CYS A 135 -4.89 -7.74 -17.57
N ARG A 136 -5.78 -8.76 -17.60
CA ARG A 136 -6.89 -8.86 -18.61
C ARG A 136 -7.94 -7.79 -18.43
N GLU A 137 -8.14 -7.35 -17.19
CA GLU A 137 -9.07 -6.26 -16.87
C GLU A 137 -8.42 -4.88 -17.05
N ALA A 138 -7.09 -4.77 -17.20
CA ALA A 138 -6.41 -3.49 -17.31
C ALA A 138 -6.86 -2.61 -18.50
N PRO A 139 -6.96 -3.14 -19.74
CA PRO A 139 -7.48 -2.35 -20.86
C PRO A 139 -8.91 -1.86 -20.60
N LYS A 140 -9.77 -2.73 -20.06
CA LYS A 140 -11.18 -2.44 -19.75
C LYS A 140 -11.31 -1.39 -18.65
N ALA A 141 -10.50 -1.48 -17.60
CA ALA A 141 -10.51 -0.55 -16.48
C ALA A 141 -9.98 0.84 -16.86
N VAL A 142 -8.95 0.92 -17.72
CA VAL A 142 -8.45 2.21 -18.24
C VAL A 142 -9.45 2.85 -19.20
N ILE A 143 -10.10 2.07 -20.06
CA ILE A 143 -11.18 2.55 -20.94
C ILE A 143 -12.40 3.01 -20.10
N GLU A 144 -12.75 2.31 -19.02
CA GLU A 144 -13.81 2.73 -18.09
C GLU A 144 -13.52 4.09 -17.43
N LEU A 145 -12.27 4.33 -16.98
CA LEU A 145 -11.86 5.63 -16.46
C LEU A 145 -11.97 6.75 -17.52
N GLU A 146 -11.66 6.46 -18.78
CA GLU A 146 -11.78 7.44 -19.88
C GLU A 146 -13.24 7.76 -20.19
N ASN A 147 -14.13 6.75 -20.18
CA ASN A 147 -15.59 6.94 -20.30
C ASN A 147 -16.22 7.68 -19.11
N TYR A 148 -15.67 7.54 -17.90
CA TYR A 148 -16.01 8.40 -16.75
C TYR A 148 -15.45 9.83 -16.87
N GLY A 149 -14.73 10.16 -17.95
CA GLY A 149 -14.23 11.51 -18.25
C GLY A 149 -12.83 11.82 -17.70
N LEU A 150 -12.02 10.82 -17.34
CA LEU A 150 -10.66 11.06 -16.87
C LEU A 150 -9.79 11.67 -18.00
N PRO A 151 -9.20 12.87 -17.81
CA PRO A 151 -8.55 13.60 -18.89
C PRO A 151 -7.13 13.09 -19.17
N PHE A 152 -7.03 11.89 -19.72
CA PHE A 152 -5.78 11.34 -20.24
C PHE A 152 -5.19 12.27 -21.32
N SER A 153 -3.87 12.47 -21.28
CA SER A 153 -3.09 13.02 -22.39
C SER A 153 -3.35 12.22 -23.66
N ARG A 154 -3.29 12.87 -24.83
CA ARG A 154 -3.66 12.25 -26.11
C ARG A 154 -2.49 12.09 -27.07
N THR A 155 -2.61 11.09 -27.95
CA THR A 155 -1.81 10.93 -29.16
C THR A 155 -2.32 11.86 -30.28
N GLU A 156 -1.59 11.95 -31.39
CA GLU A 156 -2.01 12.75 -32.55
C GLU A 156 -3.33 12.26 -33.17
N ASP A 157 -3.64 10.97 -33.06
CA ASP A 157 -4.91 10.36 -33.49
C ASP A 157 -6.00 10.33 -32.40
N GLY A 158 -5.80 11.04 -31.28
CA GLY A 158 -6.82 11.28 -30.25
C GLY A 158 -7.02 10.16 -29.21
N LYS A 159 -6.23 9.08 -29.28
CA LYS A 159 -6.25 7.97 -28.31
C LYS A 159 -5.54 8.35 -27.00
N ILE A 160 -5.64 7.48 -26.00
CA ILE A 160 -4.91 7.61 -24.72
C ILE A 160 -3.40 7.46 -24.97
N TYR A 161 -2.62 8.49 -24.66
CA TYR A 161 -1.17 8.44 -24.75
C TYR A 161 -0.55 7.52 -23.68
N GLN A 162 0.27 6.57 -24.11
CA GLN A 162 1.12 5.75 -23.24
C GLN A 162 2.57 6.29 -23.28
N ARG A 163 3.31 6.22 -22.16
CA ARG A 163 4.77 6.46 -22.10
C ARG A 163 5.49 5.18 -21.66
N ALA A 164 6.76 5.04 -22.00
CA ALA A 164 7.52 3.82 -21.71
C ALA A 164 7.59 3.51 -20.19
N PHE A 165 7.17 2.29 -19.83
CA PHE A 165 7.22 1.68 -18.51
C PHE A 165 7.50 0.16 -18.66
N GLY A 166 8.15 -0.49 -17.69
CA GLY A 166 8.86 -1.76 -17.95
C GLY A 166 8.17 -3.10 -17.61
N GLY A 167 7.70 -3.84 -18.63
CA GLY A 167 7.67 -5.34 -18.75
C GLY A 167 6.45 -6.17 -18.22
N GLN A 168 6.02 -7.27 -18.90
CA GLN A 168 4.63 -7.81 -18.89
C GLN A 168 4.27 -9.29 -19.55
N SER A 169 3.23 -10.16 -19.16
CA SER A 169 2.43 -11.41 -19.76
C SER A 169 1.54 -12.43 -18.83
N LEU A 170 0.53 -13.33 -19.20
CA LEU A 170 -0.74 -13.80 -18.41
C LEU A 170 -1.13 -15.33 -18.07
N ASP A 171 -2.38 -15.99 -17.92
CA ASP A 171 -3.91 -15.69 -17.76
C ASP A 171 -4.93 -16.64 -16.87
N PHE A 172 -6.31 -16.43 -16.82
CA PHE A 172 -7.38 -16.37 -15.68
C PHE A 172 -8.42 -17.52 -15.25
N GLY A 173 -8.72 -17.78 -13.94
CA GLY A 173 -9.93 -18.57 -13.48
C GLY A 173 -10.30 -18.75 -11.96
N LYS A 174 -11.57 -18.47 -11.56
CA LYS A 174 -12.08 -18.25 -10.17
C LYS A 174 -12.39 -19.48 -9.27
N VAL A 175 -12.52 -19.27 -7.94
CA VAL A 175 -13.19 -20.17 -6.95
C VAL A 175 -14.02 -19.39 -5.87
N THR A 176 -15.05 -20.01 -5.25
CA THR A 176 -15.98 -19.39 -4.25
C THR A 176 -16.58 -20.38 -3.22
N CYS A 177 -16.71 -20.07 -1.90
CA CYS A 177 -17.47 -20.92 -0.94
C CYS A 177 -18.03 -20.24 0.35
N ASN A 178 -18.61 -21.02 1.28
CA ASN A 178 -19.70 -20.66 2.23
C ASN A 178 -19.36 -20.53 3.75
N ASP A 179 -20.26 -19.90 4.52
CA ASP A 179 -20.15 -19.43 5.93
C ASP A 179 -19.78 -20.45 7.04
N ILE A 180 -18.77 -20.12 7.85
CA ILE A 180 -18.43 -20.69 9.18
C ILE A 180 -17.92 -19.56 10.11
N PRO A 181 -18.23 -19.52 11.43
CA PRO A 181 -18.03 -18.32 12.26
C PRO A 181 -16.61 -17.73 12.32
N GLY A 182 -16.58 -16.43 12.02
CA GLY A 182 -15.44 -15.52 12.17
C GLY A 182 -15.69 -14.18 11.48
N ASN A 183 -16.97 -13.81 11.31
CA ASN A 183 -17.41 -12.91 10.26
C ASN A 183 -17.22 -11.43 10.64
N CYS A 184 -16.78 -10.60 9.70
CA CYS A 184 -16.84 -9.15 9.86
C CYS A 184 -18.29 -8.67 9.64
N GLN A 185 -18.80 -7.85 10.57
CA GLN A 185 -20.19 -7.36 10.57
C GLN A 185 -20.27 -5.83 10.36
N GLY A 186 -19.22 -5.23 9.82
CA GLY A 186 -19.04 -3.77 9.74
C GLY A 186 -17.99 -3.24 10.71
N VAL A 187 -18.04 -1.94 11.01
CA VAL A 187 -16.99 -1.22 11.77
C VAL A 187 -17.55 -0.23 12.78
N ILE A 188 -16.73 0.10 13.79
CA ILE A 188 -16.93 1.29 14.63
C ILE A 188 -15.96 2.40 14.20
N ALA A 189 -16.44 3.63 14.15
CA ALA A 189 -15.68 4.82 13.80
C ALA A 189 -15.93 5.96 14.79
N LEU A 190 -15.00 6.92 14.85
CA LEU A 190 -15.16 8.20 15.54
C LEU A 190 -15.53 9.26 14.51
N ASN A 191 -16.63 9.99 14.71
CA ASN A 191 -16.84 11.24 13.98
C ASN A 191 -15.89 12.30 14.55
N MET A 192 -15.03 12.85 13.70
CA MET A 192 -14.02 13.84 14.11
C MET A 192 -14.58 15.27 14.19
N GLU A 193 -15.83 15.50 13.77
CA GLU A 193 -16.49 16.82 13.84
C GLU A 193 -17.16 17.06 15.21
N ASP A 194 -17.87 16.07 15.75
CA ASP A 194 -18.65 16.18 17.01
C ASP A 194 -18.14 15.26 18.15
N GLY A 195 -17.24 14.32 17.85
CA GLY A 195 -16.70 13.36 18.82
C GLY A 195 -17.58 12.15 19.10
N THR A 196 -18.69 11.94 18.38
CA THR A 196 -19.57 10.78 18.61
C THR A 196 -19.02 9.50 17.99
N LEU A 197 -19.38 8.34 18.56
CA LEU A 197 -19.01 7.04 18.02
C LEU A 197 -20.12 6.51 17.10
N HIS A 198 -19.75 6.00 15.92
CA HIS A 198 -20.68 5.46 14.93
C HIS A 198 -20.40 3.97 14.71
N ARG A 199 -21.43 3.13 14.85
CA ARG A 199 -21.37 1.71 14.49
C ARG A 199 -22.06 1.50 13.15
N PHE A 200 -21.29 1.24 12.11
CA PHE A 200 -21.79 0.93 10.77
C PHE A 200 -21.89 -0.57 10.61
N ARG A 201 -23.11 -1.13 10.72
CA ARG A 201 -23.36 -2.57 10.55
C ARG A 201 -23.62 -2.88 9.08
N ALA A 202 -22.97 -3.92 8.55
CA ALA A 202 -23.18 -4.41 7.19
C ALA A 202 -22.83 -5.89 7.03
N ASN A 203 -23.33 -6.52 5.98
CA ASN A 203 -23.00 -7.90 5.63
C ASN A 203 -21.57 -8.03 5.04
N ASN A 204 -21.07 -6.97 4.41
CA ASN A 204 -19.77 -6.94 3.73
C ASN A 204 -19.01 -5.65 4.06
N THR A 205 -17.73 -5.77 4.36
CA THR A 205 -16.83 -4.67 4.74
C THR A 205 -15.57 -4.71 3.87
N ILE A 206 -15.32 -3.66 3.10
CA ILE A 206 -14.15 -3.53 2.23
C ILE A 206 -13.15 -2.55 2.84
N LEU A 207 -11.93 -3.01 3.16
CA LEU A 207 -10.85 -2.16 3.65
C LEU A 207 -10.00 -1.63 2.49
N ALA A 208 -10.00 -0.31 2.30
CA ALA A 208 -9.30 0.41 1.24
C ALA A 208 -8.51 1.61 1.80
N THR A 209 -7.86 1.42 2.95
CA THR A 209 -7.28 2.50 3.78
C THR A 209 -5.98 3.11 3.26
N GLY A 210 -5.35 2.50 2.25
CA GLY A 210 -3.95 2.76 1.87
C GLY A 210 -2.94 2.19 2.86
N GLY A 211 -1.65 2.31 2.53
CA GLY A 211 -0.54 1.71 3.26
C GLY A 211 -0.06 2.46 4.51
N TYR A 212 1.16 2.10 4.94
CA TYR A 212 1.75 2.42 6.25
C TYR A 212 3.17 3.02 6.15
N GLY A 213 3.54 3.63 5.02
CA GLY A 213 4.86 4.25 4.81
C GLY A 213 5.31 5.25 5.87
N ARG A 214 4.40 5.83 6.68
CA ARG A 214 4.73 6.68 7.84
C ARG A 214 5.25 5.93 9.07
N ALA A 215 5.44 4.60 8.98
CA ALA A 215 6.32 3.85 9.89
C ALA A 215 7.80 4.28 9.75
N TYR A 216 8.18 4.95 8.67
CA TYR A 216 9.55 5.40 8.38
C TYR A 216 9.73 6.91 8.54
N PHE A 217 10.94 7.33 8.92
CA PHE A 217 11.32 8.73 9.09
C PHE A 217 11.28 9.53 7.78
N SER A 218 11.80 8.96 6.68
CA SER A 218 11.73 9.54 5.34
C SER A 218 10.87 8.66 4.44
N ALA A 219 9.75 9.21 3.96
CA ALA A 219 8.81 8.54 3.07
C ALA A 219 8.12 9.58 2.17
N THR A 220 7.90 9.21 0.90
CA THR A 220 7.07 9.96 -0.06
C THR A 220 5.58 9.97 0.33
N SER A 221 5.17 9.04 1.19
CA SER A 221 3.79 8.83 1.63
C SER A 221 3.24 10.03 2.41
N ALA A 222 1.96 10.36 2.22
CA ALA A 222 1.29 11.41 3.02
C ALA A 222 1.36 11.11 4.53
N HIS A 223 1.25 12.15 5.38
CA HIS A 223 1.23 11.99 6.84
C HIS A 223 0.11 11.08 7.37
N THR A 224 -0.89 10.81 6.54
CA THR A 224 -2.09 10.00 6.82
C THR A 224 -1.96 8.52 6.40
N CYS A 225 -0.86 8.12 5.77
CA CYS A 225 -0.56 6.73 5.37
C CYS A 225 -0.01 5.94 6.56
N THR A 226 -0.90 5.59 7.48
CA THR A 226 -0.60 5.09 8.84
C THR A 226 -1.01 3.63 9.09
N GLY A 227 -1.46 2.89 8.08
CA GLY A 227 -1.77 1.45 8.20
C GLY A 227 -3.01 1.09 8.99
N ASP A 228 -3.98 2.01 9.12
CA ASP A 228 -5.13 1.86 10.03
C ASP A 228 -5.91 0.56 9.77
N GLY A 229 -6.12 0.20 8.49
CA GLY A 229 -6.78 -1.03 8.07
C GLY A 229 -6.00 -2.28 8.47
N ASN A 230 -4.69 -2.29 8.20
CA ASN A 230 -3.79 -3.38 8.61
C ASN A 230 -3.81 -3.56 10.14
N ALA A 231 -3.77 -2.44 10.87
CA ALA A 231 -3.85 -2.45 12.32
C ALA A 231 -5.23 -2.86 12.86
N MET A 232 -6.34 -2.64 12.13
CA MET A 232 -7.65 -3.20 12.47
C MET A 232 -7.68 -4.72 12.29
N VAL A 233 -7.17 -5.24 11.17
CA VAL A 233 -7.08 -6.68 10.88
C VAL A 233 -6.22 -7.40 11.93
N ALA A 234 -5.02 -6.88 12.23
CA ALA A 234 -4.15 -7.43 13.26
C ALA A 234 -4.80 -7.41 14.67
N ARG A 235 -5.54 -6.35 15.02
CA ARG A 235 -6.31 -6.29 16.30
C ARG A 235 -7.50 -7.24 16.34
N ALA A 236 -8.05 -7.63 15.19
CA ALA A 236 -9.08 -8.67 15.09
C ALA A 236 -8.52 -10.10 15.18
N GLY A 237 -7.21 -10.26 15.41
CA GLY A 237 -6.54 -11.57 15.47
C GLY A 237 -6.26 -12.20 14.11
N LEU A 238 -6.49 -11.47 13.02
CA LEU A 238 -6.31 -11.92 11.64
C LEU A 238 -4.86 -11.67 11.15
N PRO A 239 -4.35 -12.49 10.22
CA PRO A 239 -3.00 -12.35 9.69
C PRO A 239 -2.85 -11.11 8.80
N LEU A 240 -1.59 -10.68 8.65
CA LEU A 240 -1.11 -9.77 7.62
C LEU A 240 0.03 -10.47 6.87
N GLN A 241 0.15 -10.22 5.58
CA GLN A 241 1.14 -10.89 4.71
C GLN A 241 2.21 -9.89 4.23
N ASP A 242 3.43 -10.38 3.98
CA ASP A 242 4.52 -9.71 3.25
C ASP A 242 4.94 -8.30 3.76
N LEU A 243 4.73 -8.02 5.04
CA LEU A 243 4.91 -6.67 5.61
C LEU A 243 6.36 -6.16 5.58
N GLU A 244 7.34 -7.07 5.51
CA GLU A 244 8.76 -6.77 5.34
C GLU A 244 9.09 -6.23 3.95
N PHE A 245 8.24 -6.48 2.95
CA PHE A 245 8.42 -6.02 1.58
C PHE A 245 7.93 -4.57 1.43
N VAL A 246 8.81 -3.65 1.83
CA VAL A 246 8.64 -2.20 1.72
C VAL A 246 9.47 -1.65 0.56
N GLN A 247 8.79 -1.05 -0.43
CA GLN A 247 9.46 -0.48 -1.59
C GLN A 247 10.02 0.92 -1.30
N PHE A 248 11.31 1.07 -1.59
CA PHE A 248 11.97 2.35 -1.75
C PHE A 248 11.82 2.78 -3.22
N HIS A 249 11.32 3.99 -3.45
CA HIS A 249 11.37 4.62 -4.77
C HIS A 249 12.77 5.19 -4.98
N PRO A 250 13.45 4.95 -6.11
CA PRO A 250 14.81 5.43 -6.33
C PRO A 250 14.95 6.95 -6.20
N THR A 251 13.94 7.69 -6.70
CA THR A 251 13.99 9.15 -6.84
C THR A 251 13.01 9.87 -5.93
N GLY A 252 13.28 9.89 -4.62
CA GLY A 252 12.73 10.90 -3.70
C GLY A 252 13.67 12.11 -3.62
N ILE A 253 13.12 13.34 -3.53
CA ILE A 253 13.92 14.57 -3.39
C ILE A 253 14.70 14.55 -2.07
N TYR A 254 15.98 14.88 -2.13
CA TYR A 254 16.85 15.01 -0.96
C TYR A 254 16.33 16.02 0.06
N GLY A 255 16.42 15.69 1.35
CA GLY A 255 15.86 16.47 2.45
C GLY A 255 14.34 16.37 2.57
N ALA A 256 13.59 16.78 1.53
CA ALA A 256 12.12 16.88 1.58
C ALA A 256 11.38 15.53 1.48
N GLY A 257 11.97 14.52 0.83
CA GLY A 257 11.37 13.20 0.63
C GLY A 257 10.22 13.16 -0.38
N CYS A 258 9.92 14.26 -1.08
CA CYS A 258 8.87 14.32 -2.10
C CYS A 258 9.18 13.41 -3.29
N LEU A 259 8.15 12.83 -3.93
CA LEU A 259 8.33 11.98 -5.10
C LEU A 259 8.75 12.79 -6.35
N ILE A 260 9.84 12.39 -7.00
CA ILE A 260 10.06 12.65 -8.43
C ILE A 260 9.67 11.39 -9.19
N THR A 261 8.69 11.51 -10.09
CA THR A 261 8.17 10.40 -10.89
C THR A 261 9.26 9.61 -11.61
N GLU A 262 9.14 8.29 -11.59
CA GLU A 262 9.91 7.38 -12.43
C GLU A 262 9.71 7.63 -13.93
N GLY A 263 8.59 8.26 -14.32
CA GLY A 263 8.40 8.80 -15.66
C GLY A 263 9.51 9.76 -16.10
N SER A 264 10.19 10.46 -15.17
CA SER A 264 11.35 11.30 -15.50
C SER A 264 12.51 10.51 -16.09
N ARG A 265 12.68 9.24 -15.70
CA ARG A 265 13.63 8.31 -16.34
C ARG A 265 13.05 7.74 -17.65
N GLY A 266 11.73 7.54 -17.71
CA GLY A 266 11.00 7.13 -18.92
C GLY A 266 11.13 8.12 -20.09
N GLU A 267 11.07 9.43 -19.82
CA GLU A 267 11.36 10.50 -20.80
C GLU A 267 12.86 10.64 -21.14
N GLY A 268 13.72 9.73 -20.67
CA GLY A 268 15.16 9.73 -20.94
C GLY A 268 16.04 10.44 -19.90
N GLY A 269 15.53 10.73 -18.70
CA GLY A 269 16.33 11.24 -17.57
C GLY A 269 17.32 10.21 -17.03
N ILE A 270 18.45 10.69 -16.48
CA ILE A 270 19.65 9.88 -16.21
C ILE A 270 20.15 10.09 -14.78
N LEU A 271 20.47 9.01 -14.06
CA LEU A 271 21.13 9.07 -12.75
C LEU A 271 22.66 9.17 -12.90
N ARG A 272 23.29 10.04 -12.11
CA ARG A 272 24.77 10.21 -12.07
C ARG A 272 25.32 10.36 -10.65
N ASN A 273 26.50 9.79 -10.42
CA ASN A 273 27.26 9.88 -9.17
C ASN A 273 28.17 11.14 -9.15
N SER A 274 28.99 11.29 -8.10
CA SER A 274 29.90 12.46 -7.93
C SER A 274 31.02 12.55 -8.95
N GLU A 275 31.28 11.47 -9.69
CA GLU A 275 32.28 11.40 -10.76
C GLU A 275 31.67 11.70 -12.13
N GLY A 276 30.34 11.90 -12.19
CA GLY A 276 29.58 12.10 -13.42
C GLY A 276 29.26 10.80 -14.17
N GLU A 277 29.58 9.64 -13.61
CA GLU A 277 29.32 8.32 -14.21
C GLU A 277 27.81 8.04 -14.24
N ARG A 278 27.32 7.54 -15.38
CA ARG A 278 26.01 6.89 -15.48
C ARG A 278 26.09 5.46 -14.93
N PHE A 279 26.29 5.33 -13.62
CA PHE A 279 26.53 4.06 -12.92
C PHE A 279 25.49 2.96 -13.22
N MET A 280 24.25 3.32 -13.58
CA MET A 280 23.23 2.33 -13.97
C MET A 280 23.58 1.53 -15.24
N GLU A 281 24.46 2.01 -16.11
CA GLU A 281 24.97 1.22 -17.25
C GLU A 281 25.93 0.10 -16.81
N ARG A 282 26.54 0.23 -15.62
CA ARG A 282 27.37 -0.80 -14.98
C ARG A 282 26.54 -1.80 -14.18
N TYR A 283 25.52 -1.35 -13.43
CA TYR A 283 24.68 -2.25 -12.63
C TYR A 283 23.55 -2.95 -13.41
N ALA A 284 23.07 -2.37 -14.51
CA ALA A 284 22.00 -2.96 -15.32
C ALA A 284 22.22 -2.67 -16.82
N PRO A 285 23.21 -3.29 -17.49
CA PRO A 285 23.64 -2.90 -18.83
C PRO A 285 22.52 -2.76 -19.88
N THR A 286 21.50 -3.63 -19.83
CA THR A 286 20.34 -3.60 -20.73
C THR A 286 19.30 -2.56 -20.34
N ALA A 287 18.82 -2.57 -19.09
CA ALA A 287 17.67 -1.77 -18.65
C ALA A 287 18.06 -0.37 -18.14
N LYS A 288 19.32 -0.19 -17.71
CA LYS A 288 19.92 1.06 -17.25
C LYS A 288 19.05 1.71 -16.16
N ASP A 289 18.77 3.00 -16.27
CA ASP A 289 17.91 3.75 -15.34
C ASP A 289 16.47 3.23 -15.26
N LEU A 290 16.03 2.39 -16.20
CA LEU A 290 14.71 1.73 -16.24
C LEU A 290 14.73 0.28 -15.70
N ALA A 291 15.79 -0.11 -14.99
CA ALA A 291 15.78 -1.34 -14.19
C ALA A 291 14.75 -1.28 -13.05
N SER A 292 14.46 -2.42 -12.42
CA SER A 292 13.48 -2.51 -11.33
C SER A 292 13.85 -1.61 -10.14
N ARG A 293 12.83 -1.08 -9.47
CA ARG A 293 12.96 -0.06 -8.41
C ARG A 293 13.90 -0.49 -7.27
N ASP A 294 13.86 -1.76 -6.92
CA ASP A 294 14.71 -2.37 -5.91
C ASP A 294 16.19 -2.44 -6.35
N VAL A 295 16.46 -2.79 -7.61
CA VAL A 295 17.80 -2.78 -8.22
C VAL A 295 18.35 -1.36 -8.26
N VAL A 296 17.62 -0.40 -8.85
CA VAL A 296 18.07 1.00 -8.96
C VAL A 296 18.32 1.60 -7.57
N SER A 297 17.44 1.34 -6.59
CA SER A 297 17.60 1.80 -5.22
C SER A 297 18.84 1.20 -4.53
N ARG A 298 19.11 -0.10 -4.73
CA ARG A 298 20.33 -0.74 -4.22
C ARG A 298 21.58 -0.15 -4.88
N SER A 299 21.58 0.06 -6.20
CA SER A 299 22.69 0.68 -6.93
C SER A 299 23.00 2.09 -6.43
N MET A 300 21.99 2.96 -6.30
CA MET A 300 22.16 4.30 -5.70
C MET A 300 22.72 4.23 -4.27
N THR A 301 22.26 3.27 -3.47
CA THR A 301 22.74 3.07 -2.09
C THR A 301 24.20 2.59 -2.05
N MET A 302 24.63 1.77 -3.00
CA MET A 302 26.03 1.32 -3.13
C MET A 302 26.95 2.47 -3.55
N GLU A 303 26.57 3.27 -4.56
CA GLU A 303 27.30 4.48 -4.96
C GLU A 303 27.53 5.45 -3.80
N ILE A 304 26.49 5.71 -3.00
CA ILE A 304 26.59 6.55 -1.80
C ILE A 304 27.55 5.93 -0.77
N ARG A 305 27.39 4.64 -0.44
CA ARG A 305 28.21 3.94 0.56
C ARG A 305 29.68 3.80 0.18
N GLU A 306 29.97 3.69 -1.11
CA GLU A 306 31.34 3.65 -1.66
C GLU A 306 31.95 5.06 -1.81
N GLY A 307 31.27 6.10 -1.32
CA GLY A 307 31.79 7.46 -1.28
C GLY A 307 31.66 8.23 -2.60
N ARG A 308 30.86 7.75 -3.55
CA ARG A 308 30.54 8.40 -4.83
C ARG A 308 29.21 9.17 -4.81
N GLY A 309 28.58 9.32 -3.64
CA GLY A 309 27.44 10.22 -3.46
C GLY A 309 27.80 11.70 -3.65
N VAL A 310 26.81 12.50 -4.01
CA VAL A 310 26.94 13.93 -4.38
C VAL A 310 26.60 14.87 -3.22
N GLY A 311 26.83 16.17 -3.42
CA GLY A 311 26.60 17.21 -2.42
C GLY A 311 27.63 17.24 -1.27
N PRO A 312 27.50 18.19 -0.31
CA PRO A 312 28.52 18.41 0.73
C PRO A 312 28.74 17.24 1.68
N LEU A 313 27.75 16.35 1.83
CA LEU A 313 27.79 15.19 2.72
C LEU A 313 27.99 13.86 1.98
N LYS A 314 28.08 13.88 0.63
CA LYS A 314 28.16 12.68 -0.23
C LYS A 314 27.07 11.64 0.01
N ASP A 315 25.85 12.08 0.32
CA ASP A 315 24.76 11.26 0.86
C ASP A 315 23.55 11.07 -0.08
N HIS A 316 23.63 11.57 -1.31
CA HIS A 316 22.58 11.45 -2.33
C HIS A 316 23.18 11.28 -3.75
N ILE A 317 22.33 11.26 -4.78
CA ILE A 317 22.67 11.07 -6.20
C ILE A 317 21.99 12.18 -7.03
N TYR A 318 22.48 12.46 -8.24
CA TYR A 318 21.84 13.42 -9.14
C TYR A 318 20.97 12.74 -10.21
N LEU A 319 19.75 13.25 -10.40
CA LEU A 319 18.89 12.96 -11.56
C LEU A 319 19.01 14.12 -12.57
N HIS A 320 19.65 13.85 -13.71
CA HIS A 320 19.77 14.78 -14.81
C HIS A 320 18.55 14.73 -15.73
N LEU A 321 17.96 15.91 -15.96
CA LEU A 321 16.91 16.17 -16.96
C LEU A 321 17.27 17.30 -17.92
N ASN A 322 18.35 18.03 -17.65
CA ASN A 322 18.79 19.23 -18.36
C ASN A 322 19.35 18.97 -19.78
N HIS A 323 19.42 17.71 -20.21
CA HIS A 323 19.70 17.31 -21.60
C HIS A 323 18.43 17.05 -22.43
N LEU A 324 17.25 17.07 -21.82
CA LEU A 324 15.96 16.94 -22.50
C LEU A 324 15.47 18.31 -22.99
N PRO A 325 14.73 18.40 -24.11
CA PRO A 325 14.17 19.68 -24.57
C PRO A 325 13.25 20.31 -23.50
N PRO A 326 13.36 21.61 -23.21
CA PRO A 326 12.49 22.30 -22.24
C PRO A 326 10.99 22.13 -22.52
N GLU A 327 10.62 21.95 -23.78
CA GLU A 327 9.26 21.67 -24.25
C GLU A 327 8.75 20.33 -23.71
N VAL A 328 9.57 19.27 -23.80
CA VAL A 328 9.25 17.93 -23.25
C VAL A 328 9.12 17.99 -21.73
N LEU A 329 10.00 18.73 -21.05
CA LEU A 329 9.93 18.92 -19.59
C LEU A 329 8.63 19.63 -19.18
N LYS A 330 8.26 20.70 -19.91
CA LYS A 330 7.04 21.48 -19.68
C LYS A 330 5.75 20.71 -19.99
N GLU A 331 5.76 19.84 -21.00
CA GLU A 331 4.57 19.11 -21.46
C GLU A 331 4.38 17.79 -20.71
N ARG A 332 5.45 16.99 -20.54
CA ARG A 332 5.39 15.62 -20.03
C ARG A 332 5.74 15.49 -18.54
N LEU A 333 6.41 16.49 -17.96
CA LEU A 333 6.92 16.52 -16.59
C LEU A 333 6.67 17.84 -15.78
N PRO A 334 5.61 18.65 -16.03
CA PRO A 334 5.47 19.97 -15.39
C PRO A 334 5.38 19.90 -13.86
N GLY A 335 4.67 18.92 -13.31
CA GLY A 335 4.48 18.77 -11.87
C GLY A 335 5.79 18.51 -11.10
N ILE A 336 6.75 17.77 -11.68
CA ILE A 336 8.05 17.55 -11.02
C ILE A 336 9.02 18.71 -11.25
N SER A 337 8.82 19.51 -12.29
CA SER A 337 9.59 20.74 -12.52
C SER A 337 9.28 21.76 -11.41
N GLU A 338 7.99 21.97 -11.12
CA GLU A 338 7.53 22.80 -10.01
C GLU A 338 7.96 22.24 -8.64
N THR A 339 7.84 20.91 -8.44
CA THR A 339 8.24 20.26 -7.18
C THR A 339 9.76 20.40 -6.93
N ALA A 340 10.60 20.28 -7.97
CA ALA A 340 12.04 20.46 -7.84
C ALA A 340 12.42 21.93 -7.54
N ALA A 341 11.74 22.89 -8.16
CA ALA A 341 11.93 24.31 -7.87
C ALA A 341 11.54 24.65 -6.43
N ILE A 342 10.38 24.19 -5.94
CA ILE A 342 9.90 24.47 -4.58
C ILE A 342 10.76 23.80 -3.51
N PHE A 343 11.06 22.49 -3.65
CA PHE A 343 11.62 21.69 -2.55
C PHE A 343 13.14 21.50 -2.61
N ALA A 344 13.78 21.77 -3.76
CA ALA A 344 15.24 21.70 -3.90
C ALA A 344 15.87 23.01 -4.44
N GLY A 345 15.07 23.99 -4.88
CA GLY A 345 15.58 25.21 -5.53
C GLY A 345 16.10 24.98 -6.95
N VAL A 346 15.81 23.83 -7.56
CA VAL A 346 16.43 23.37 -8.82
C VAL A 346 15.58 23.75 -10.03
N ASP A 347 16.19 24.46 -10.98
CA ASP A 347 15.69 24.58 -12.35
C ASP A 347 16.11 23.36 -13.17
N VAL A 348 15.16 22.45 -13.41
CA VAL A 348 15.39 21.18 -14.13
C VAL A 348 15.86 21.34 -15.57
N THR A 349 15.75 22.54 -16.16
CA THR A 349 16.29 22.85 -17.50
C THR A 349 17.80 23.14 -17.48
N LYS A 350 18.38 23.37 -16.29
CA LYS A 350 19.79 23.77 -16.11
C LYS A 350 20.55 22.80 -15.22
N GLU A 351 19.95 22.38 -14.10
CA GLU A 351 20.62 21.68 -13.00
C GLU A 351 19.93 20.35 -12.68
N PRO A 352 20.68 19.35 -12.18
CA PRO A 352 20.11 18.05 -11.79
C PRO A 352 19.36 18.12 -10.45
N ILE A 353 18.34 17.28 -10.30
CA ILE A 353 17.59 17.16 -9.05
C ILE A 353 18.39 16.27 -8.07
N PRO A 354 18.65 16.71 -6.83
CA PRO A 354 19.26 15.85 -5.80
C PRO A 354 18.24 14.82 -5.29
N VAL A 355 18.57 13.54 -5.40
CA VAL A 355 17.65 12.42 -5.14
C VAL A 355 18.29 11.27 -4.35
N LEU A 356 17.48 10.58 -3.55
CA LEU A 356 17.87 9.35 -2.85
C LEU A 356 16.71 8.34 -2.71
N PRO A 357 17.03 7.03 -2.56
CA PRO A 357 16.03 6.00 -2.30
C PRO A 357 15.19 6.31 -1.05
N THR A 358 13.87 6.45 -1.24
CA THR A 358 12.94 6.92 -0.20
C THR A 358 11.73 6.00 -0.11
N VAL A 359 11.23 5.69 1.09
CA VAL A 359 10.08 4.78 1.27
C VAL A 359 8.85 5.30 0.54
N HIS A 360 8.13 4.40 -0.13
CA HIS A 360 7.11 4.79 -1.09
C HIS A 360 5.86 3.91 -1.12
N TYR A 361 6.01 2.59 -0.99
CA TYR A 361 4.88 1.68 -1.14
C TYR A 361 5.04 0.44 -0.27
N ASN A 362 3.92 -0.11 0.17
CA ASN A 362 3.86 -1.36 0.91
C ASN A 362 3.29 -2.47 0.01
N MET A 363 4.05 -3.53 -0.24
CA MET A 363 3.55 -4.69 -0.99
C MET A 363 2.74 -5.64 -0.09
N GLY A 364 3.16 -5.79 1.17
CA GLY A 364 2.41 -6.49 2.20
C GLY A 364 1.24 -5.70 2.77
N GLY A 365 0.24 -6.42 3.27
CA GLY A 365 -1.03 -5.85 3.69
C GLY A 365 -2.03 -6.87 4.25
N CYS A 366 -3.32 -6.51 4.23
CA CYS A 366 -4.41 -7.36 4.68
C CYS A 366 -4.71 -8.48 3.68
N VAL A 367 -4.88 -9.70 4.19
CA VAL A 367 -5.44 -10.83 3.44
C VAL A 367 -6.85 -11.16 3.96
N ASP A 368 -7.67 -11.82 3.15
CA ASP A 368 -9.01 -12.26 3.52
C ASP A 368 -9.06 -13.70 4.05
N ILE A 369 -7.91 -14.32 4.35
CA ILE A 369 -7.79 -15.70 4.84
C ILE A 369 -7.51 -15.81 6.35
N LYS A 370 -7.97 -16.92 6.95
CA LYS A 370 -7.95 -17.19 8.39
C LYS A 370 -6.82 -18.17 8.75
N GLY A 371 -5.62 -17.61 8.95
CA GLY A 371 -4.42 -18.37 9.31
C GLY A 371 -3.83 -19.13 8.11
N ASP A 372 -3.17 -20.25 8.39
CA ASP A 372 -2.31 -20.97 7.45
C ASP A 372 -3.06 -21.66 6.27
N ASN A 373 -4.40 -21.68 6.28
CA ASN A 373 -5.22 -22.30 5.24
C ASN A 373 -5.74 -21.25 4.23
N PRO A 374 -5.30 -21.24 2.96
CA PRO A 374 -5.77 -20.29 1.95
C PRO A 374 -7.26 -20.46 1.59
N ASP A 375 -7.86 -21.64 1.84
CA ASP A 375 -9.28 -21.87 1.55
C ASP A 375 -10.23 -21.28 2.63
N SER A 376 -9.70 -20.84 3.77
CA SER A 376 -10.50 -20.42 4.93
C SER A 376 -10.74 -18.91 4.95
N VAL A 377 -11.64 -18.42 4.10
CA VAL A 377 -11.95 -16.98 4.00
C VAL A 377 -12.63 -16.39 5.26
N VAL A 378 -12.43 -15.09 5.48
CA VAL A 378 -13.05 -14.29 6.54
C VAL A 378 -14.35 -13.68 5.99
N HIS A 379 -15.46 -14.38 6.19
CA HIS A 379 -16.78 -13.96 5.70
C HIS A 379 -17.14 -12.52 6.08
N GLY A 380 -17.64 -11.75 5.11
CA GLY A 380 -17.99 -10.35 5.28
C GLY A 380 -16.81 -9.37 5.35
N LEU A 381 -15.56 -9.84 5.19
CA LEU A 381 -14.37 -8.98 5.07
C LEU A 381 -13.74 -9.11 3.68
N MET A 382 -13.31 -7.98 3.11
CA MET A 382 -12.47 -7.90 1.91
C MET A 382 -11.48 -6.73 2.07
N ALA A 383 -10.43 -6.69 1.24
CA ALA A 383 -9.52 -5.56 1.16
C ALA A 383 -9.12 -5.26 -0.30
N ALA A 384 -8.80 -4.01 -0.62
CA ALA A 384 -8.39 -3.60 -1.97
C ALA A 384 -7.33 -2.47 -1.96
N GLY A 385 -6.45 -2.46 -2.98
CA GLY A 385 -5.34 -1.50 -3.08
C GLY A 385 -4.22 -1.76 -2.07
N GLU A 386 -3.37 -0.76 -1.83
CA GLU A 386 -2.21 -0.81 -0.90
C GLU A 386 -2.55 -1.20 0.56
N ALA A 387 -3.83 -1.22 0.95
CA ALA A 387 -4.22 -1.78 2.24
C ALA A 387 -4.20 -3.33 2.25
N ALA A 388 -4.31 -3.96 1.07
CA ALA A 388 -4.47 -5.39 0.86
C ALA A 388 -3.18 -6.05 0.36
N CYS A 389 -3.11 -7.37 0.50
CA CYS A 389 -2.13 -8.20 -0.16
C CYS A 389 -2.83 -9.31 -0.96
N ALA A 390 -3.36 -8.96 -2.14
CA ALA A 390 -3.65 -9.94 -3.19
C ALA A 390 -2.35 -10.44 -3.89
N SER A 391 -1.19 -10.24 -3.25
CA SER A 391 0.17 -10.50 -3.72
C SER A 391 0.53 -10.08 -5.16
N VAL A 392 -0.26 -9.24 -5.85
CA VAL A 392 -0.01 -8.84 -7.26
C VAL A 392 1.27 -8.03 -7.49
N HIS A 393 2.00 -7.76 -6.41
CA HIS A 393 3.26 -7.04 -6.38
C HIS A 393 4.41 -7.84 -5.74
N GLY A 394 4.13 -8.95 -5.05
CA GLY A 394 5.06 -9.77 -4.27
C GLY A 394 6.21 -8.98 -3.62
N ALA A 395 7.45 -9.36 -3.90
CA ALA A 395 8.61 -8.75 -3.25
C ALA A 395 8.96 -7.34 -3.77
N ASN A 396 8.49 -6.94 -4.95
CA ASN A 396 8.76 -5.64 -5.55
C ASN A 396 7.70 -5.24 -6.59
N ARG A 397 6.98 -4.16 -6.31
CA ARG A 397 5.97 -3.61 -7.23
C ARG A 397 6.58 -2.92 -8.47
N LEU A 398 6.07 -3.20 -9.67
CA LEU A 398 6.30 -2.34 -10.84
C LEU A 398 5.65 -0.96 -10.70
N GLY A 399 6.30 0.09 -11.21
CA GLY A 399 5.67 1.41 -11.30
C GLY A 399 4.39 1.37 -12.16
N ALA A 400 3.47 2.30 -11.89
CA ALA A 400 2.13 2.41 -12.48
C ALA A 400 1.14 1.23 -12.26
N ASN A 401 1.59 0.02 -11.89
CA ASN A 401 0.67 -1.08 -11.52
C ASN A 401 -0.22 -0.78 -10.29
N SER A 402 0.20 0.10 -9.37
CA SER A 402 -0.64 0.43 -8.19
C SER A 402 -1.91 1.19 -8.54
N LEU A 403 -1.89 2.07 -9.55
CA LEU A 403 -3.12 2.74 -10.01
C LEU A 403 -4.07 1.78 -10.74
N LEU A 404 -3.54 0.67 -11.27
CA LEU A 404 -4.32 -0.39 -11.87
C LEU A 404 -4.97 -1.31 -10.83
N ASP A 405 -4.15 -1.82 -9.89
CA ASP A 405 -4.57 -2.60 -8.72
C ASP A 405 -5.80 -1.96 -8.06
N ILE A 406 -5.72 -0.68 -7.68
CA ILE A 406 -6.82 -0.02 -6.98
C ILE A 406 -8.14 -0.01 -7.78
N VAL A 407 -8.12 0.12 -9.11
CA VAL A 407 -9.36 0.12 -9.90
C VAL A 407 -9.86 -1.29 -10.23
N VAL A 408 -8.95 -2.23 -10.51
CA VAL A 408 -9.32 -3.62 -10.80
C VAL A 408 -9.82 -4.34 -9.53
N PHE A 409 -9.06 -4.32 -8.43
CA PHE A 409 -9.48 -4.98 -7.19
C PHE A 409 -10.58 -4.23 -6.45
N GLY A 410 -10.62 -2.90 -6.54
CA GLY A 410 -11.77 -2.11 -6.07
C GLY A 410 -13.08 -2.55 -6.76
N ARG A 411 -13.04 -2.77 -8.09
CA ARG A 411 -14.17 -3.35 -8.83
C ARG A 411 -14.41 -4.81 -8.48
N ALA A 412 -13.35 -5.62 -8.32
CA ALA A 412 -13.45 -7.04 -8.03
C ALA A 412 -14.20 -7.29 -6.72
N CYS A 413 -13.90 -6.56 -5.65
CA CYS A 413 -14.63 -6.67 -4.38
C CYS A 413 -16.13 -6.33 -4.56
N ALA A 414 -16.48 -5.28 -5.31
CA ALA A 414 -17.87 -4.93 -5.58
C ALA A 414 -18.62 -6.03 -6.37
N ASN A 415 -17.99 -6.58 -7.41
CA ASN A 415 -18.51 -7.72 -8.16
C ASN A 415 -18.66 -8.96 -7.27
N ARG A 416 -17.67 -9.24 -6.42
CA ARG A 416 -17.66 -10.38 -5.49
C ARG A 416 -18.80 -10.29 -4.47
N VAL A 417 -19.09 -9.09 -3.95
CA VAL A 417 -20.26 -8.85 -3.09
C VAL A 417 -21.57 -9.11 -3.85
N ALA A 418 -21.68 -8.70 -5.12
CA ALA A 418 -22.85 -8.99 -5.95
C ALA A 418 -23.01 -10.47 -6.32
N GLU A 419 -21.93 -11.26 -6.35
CA GLU A 419 -21.99 -12.72 -6.53
C GLU A 419 -22.52 -13.45 -5.27
N ILE A 420 -22.15 -13.00 -4.06
CA ILE A 420 -22.44 -13.72 -2.80
C ILE A 420 -23.61 -13.15 -1.98
N SER A 421 -23.97 -11.90 -2.19
CA SER A 421 -25.00 -11.17 -1.42
C SER A 421 -26.09 -10.63 -2.33
N LYS A 422 -27.19 -10.15 -1.73
CA LYS A 422 -28.25 -9.41 -2.43
C LYS A 422 -28.62 -8.15 -1.62
N PRO A 423 -28.89 -7.00 -2.27
CA PRO A 423 -29.34 -5.79 -1.59
C PRO A 423 -30.56 -6.04 -0.69
N GLY A 424 -30.62 -5.34 0.44
CA GLY A 424 -31.68 -5.45 1.45
C GLY A 424 -31.71 -6.74 2.28
N LYS A 425 -30.89 -7.76 1.95
CA LYS A 425 -30.86 -9.03 2.69
C LYS A 425 -29.86 -8.98 3.85
N LEU A 426 -30.25 -8.38 4.97
CA LEU A 426 -29.50 -8.51 6.24
C LEU A 426 -29.43 -9.98 6.67
N LEU A 427 -28.22 -10.47 6.95
CA LEU A 427 -28.03 -11.77 7.59
C LEU A 427 -28.35 -11.67 9.09
N SER A 428 -29.15 -12.63 9.57
CA SER A 428 -29.55 -12.73 10.96
C SER A 428 -28.62 -13.66 11.75
N PHE A 429 -28.33 -13.25 13.00
CA PHE A 429 -28.03 -14.05 14.21
C PHE A 429 -26.65 -13.91 14.89
N THR A 430 -26.76 -13.81 16.23
CA THR A 430 -25.96 -14.35 17.35
C THR A 430 -24.42 -14.34 17.35
N TRP A 431 -23.85 -14.00 18.51
CA TRP A 431 -22.40 -13.89 18.79
C TRP A 431 -21.80 -15.13 19.49
N TYR A 432 -20.50 -15.38 19.27
CA TYR A 432 -19.63 -16.23 20.09
C TYR A 432 -18.16 -15.74 20.00
N TRP A 433 -17.31 -16.09 20.97
CA TRP A 433 -15.89 -15.68 21.07
C TRP A 433 -15.04 -16.80 21.68
N GLU A 434 -13.80 -17.01 21.22
CA GLU A 434 -12.82 -17.85 21.93
C GLU A 434 -11.35 -17.56 21.58
N ASN A 435 -10.47 -17.64 22.60
CA ASN A 435 -9.02 -17.89 22.53
C ASN A 435 -8.12 -16.91 21.73
N GLU A 436 -7.98 -15.69 22.26
CA GLU A 436 -7.12 -14.58 21.83
C GLU A 436 -5.61 -14.91 21.61
N LYS A 437 -5.22 -15.45 20.45
CA LYS A 437 -3.78 -15.64 20.08
C LYS A 437 -3.48 -15.39 18.60
N VAL A 438 -2.59 -14.43 18.35
CA VAL A 438 -2.01 -14.16 17.02
C VAL A 438 -0.80 -15.08 16.77
N ARG A 439 -0.58 -15.48 15.50
CA ARG A 439 0.64 -16.14 15.01
C ARG A 439 1.08 -15.51 13.71
N LEU A 440 2.39 -15.59 13.43
CA LEU A 440 2.96 -15.38 12.10
C LEU A 440 3.12 -16.74 11.42
N ALA A 441 2.84 -16.81 10.13
CA ALA A 441 2.90 -18.03 9.31
C ALA A 441 3.44 -17.69 7.91
N TYR A 442 3.79 -18.70 7.13
CA TYR A 442 4.34 -18.56 5.77
C TYR A 442 3.53 -19.41 4.79
N ARG A 443 3.04 -18.80 3.71
CA ARG A 443 2.20 -19.43 2.68
C ARG A 443 3.06 -19.89 1.49
N PRO A 444 2.79 -21.05 0.86
CA PRO A 444 3.38 -21.39 -0.43
C PRO A 444 2.79 -20.51 -1.56
N VAL A 445 3.64 -19.93 -2.41
CA VAL A 445 3.22 -19.14 -3.58
C VAL A 445 2.45 -20.00 -4.57
N HIS A 446 1.34 -19.47 -5.10
CA HIS A 446 0.55 -20.17 -6.11
C HIS A 446 1.21 -20.06 -7.49
N MET A 447 1.77 -21.20 -7.92
CA MET A 447 2.41 -21.37 -9.23
C MET A 447 1.42 -21.68 -10.36
N ASN A 448 0.20 -22.10 -10.05
CA ASN A 448 -0.79 -22.43 -11.07
C ASN A 448 -1.23 -21.16 -11.80
N THR A 449 -1.43 -21.27 -13.11
CA THR A 449 -2.21 -20.28 -13.85
C THR A 449 -3.70 -20.49 -13.58
N LEU A 450 -4.45 -19.47 -13.94
CA LEU A 450 -5.81 -19.21 -13.48
C LEU A 450 -6.74 -19.84 -14.58
N ASP A 451 -6.39 -19.77 -15.88
CA ASP A 451 -6.88 -20.67 -16.96
C ASP A 451 -5.74 -21.33 -17.78
N ASP A 452 -6.12 -22.28 -18.65
CA ASP A 452 -5.23 -22.98 -19.59
C ASP A 452 -4.78 -22.09 -20.80
N GLU A 453 -5.12 -20.79 -20.87
CA GLU A 453 -4.71 -19.95 -22.01
C GLU A 453 -3.20 -19.64 -22.01
N VAL A 454 -2.51 -19.80 -20.86
CA VAL A 454 -1.06 -19.60 -20.70
C VAL A 454 -0.50 -20.57 -19.64
N GLU A 455 0.72 -21.09 -19.86
CA GLU A 455 1.45 -21.91 -18.87
C GLU A 455 2.08 -21.06 -17.75
N SER A 456 2.24 -21.65 -16.56
CA SER A 456 2.89 -21.02 -15.40
C SER A 456 4.34 -20.62 -15.70
N PHE A 457 4.74 -19.38 -15.36
CA PHE A 457 6.13 -18.96 -15.56
C PHE A 457 7.04 -19.56 -14.48
N PRO A 458 8.01 -20.43 -14.82
CA PRO A 458 8.89 -21.04 -13.84
C PRO A 458 9.90 -20.01 -13.29
N PRO A 459 10.32 -20.11 -12.02
CA PRO A 459 11.35 -19.24 -11.44
C PRO A 459 12.67 -19.36 -12.21
N LYS A 460 13.28 -18.22 -12.53
CA LYS A 460 14.58 -18.18 -13.23
C LYS A 460 15.69 -17.73 -12.28
N ALA A 461 16.76 -18.52 -12.19
CA ALA A 461 17.91 -18.18 -11.37
C ALA A 461 18.47 -16.79 -11.74
N ARG A 462 18.68 -15.95 -10.72
CA ARG A 462 19.26 -14.63 -10.86
C ARG A 462 20.70 -14.72 -11.35
N VAL A 463 21.04 -13.84 -12.29
CA VAL A 463 22.43 -13.46 -12.56
C VAL A 463 22.68 -12.20 -11.72
N TYR A 464 23.67 -12.25 -10.84
CA TYR A 464 24.12 -11.15 -9.98
C TYR A 464 25.36 -10.49 -10.56
#